data_AF-A0A2E0W186-F1
#
_entry.id   AF-A0A2E0W186-F1
#
_cell.length_a   1.000
_cell.length_b   1.000
_cell.length_c   1.000
_cell.angle_alpha   90.00
_cell.angle_beta   90.00
_cell.angle_gamma   90.00
#
_symmetry.space_group_name_H-M   'P 1'
#
loop_
_entity.id
_entity.type
_entity.pdbx_description
1 polymer ?
#
loop_
_entity_poly.entity_id
_entity_poly.type
_entity_poly.pdbx_seq_one_letter_code
_entity_poly.pdbx_strand_id
1 'polypeptide(L)'
;MKKLMFILLIPFFLFGQEDDNFCNHSSFNLGAGNVGIGFGNSQYHSGIRFNISDCDVKNVNGINITFWRPYHNDDFIMNGFALGAAPAADQMNGISVGLLANITHSYSNGFNFATLANISEGNLTGVNFGGLANVSEGNQTGINIGGLANVSEGNIVGINLGGLALVGQNNITGVNLGGLAAVSEGEMTGFNSGGLAIVGAKGIVGINFGGLAIVSEGSVTGLNLSGAAIVSGSNINFINLSGFALIAEENITGLNVAGTAILSRDNISGINLSAGKIKSSNISGITSTIYKIEAENSSGINISAFWNEVEFMKGLSIASFNKIHKQTGIAIGILNVAEILEGVQIGLLNIAKNNPIPFRILPLINMNL
;
A
#
# COMPACT_ATOMS: atom_id res chain seq x y z
N MET A 1 3.50 -14.01 -10.15
CA MET A 1 4.70 -13.12 -10.14
C MET A 1 6.05 -13.84 -10.24
N LYS A 2 6.11 -15.19 -10.21
CA LYS A 2 7.33 -15.95 -10.57
C LYS A 2 8.00 -15.48 -11.87
N LYS A 3 7.23 -15.01 -12.87
CA LYS A 3 7.74 -14.45 -14.13
C LYS A 3 8.43 -13.07 -14.01
N LEU A 4 8.06 -12.21 -13.05
CA LEU A 4 8.67 -10.88 -12.90
C LEU A 4 10.03 -10.97 -12.18
N MET A 5 10.11 -11.85 -11.18
CA MET A 5 11.37 -12.26 -10.55
C MET A 5 12.29 -12.96 -11.56
N PHE A 6 11.73 -13.81 -12.42
CA PHE A 6 12.45 -14.39 -13.55
C PHE A 6 13.07 -13.26 -14.41
N ILE A 7 12.29 -12.25 -14.81
CA ILE A 7 12.76 -11.13 -15.66
C ILE A 7 13.87 -10.29 -15.01
N LEU A 8 13.81 -10.01 -13.71
CA LEU A 8 14.87 -9.29 -12.99
C LEU A 8 16.13 -10.14 -12.77
N LEU A 9 15.99 -11.47 -12.72
CA LEU A 9 17.08 -12.43 -12.62
C LEU A 9 17.58 -12.95 -14.00
N ILE A 10 16.92 -12.60 -15.12
CA ILE A 10 17.33 -13.01 -16.48
C ILE A 10 18.81 -12.69 -16.76
N PRO A 11 19.38 -11.51 -16.40
CA PRO A 11 20.80 -11.27 -16.62
C PRO A 11 21.70 -12.21 -15.80
N PHE A 12 21.21 -12.73 -14.67
CA PHE A 12 21.93 -13.64 -13.79
C PHE A 12 21.85 -15.10 -14.24
N PHE A 13 20.70 -15.53 -14.80
CA PHE A 13 20.53 -16.89 -15.34
C PHE A 13 21.11 -17.05 -16.76
N LEU A 14 21.17 -15.99 -17.58
CA LEU A 14 21.68 -16.08 -18.96
C LEU A 14 23.21 -16.06 -19.07
N PHE A 15 23.95 -15.77 -18.00
CA PHE A 15 25.41 -15.84 -17.96
C PHE A 15 25.87 -16.98 -17.04
N GLY A 16 25.98 -18.19 -17.61
CA GLY A 16 26.83 -19.25 -17.07
C GLY A 16 26.08 -20.41 -16.42
N GLN A 17 25.54 -21.31 -17.26
CA GLN A 17 25.46 -22.73 -16.92
C GLN A 17 26.78 -23.33 -17.44
N GLU A 18 27.84 -23.27 -16.64
CA GLU A 18 29.16 -23.87 -16.93
C GLU A 18 29.40 -25.05 -15.98
N ASP A 19 29.98 -26.12 -16.53
CA ASP A 19 29.98 -27.52 -16.04
C ASP A 19 30.48 -27.77 -14.58
N ASP A 20 29.76 -28.66 -13.90
CA ASP A 20 29.74 -28.99 -12.46
C ASP A 20 30.94 -29.74 -11.82
N ASN A 21 32.17 -29.76 -12.37
CA ASN A 21 33.13 -30.82 -11.96
C ASN A 21 34.49 -30.45 -11.33
N PHE A 22 34.77 -29.20 -10.92
CA PHE A 22 36.05 -28.90 -10.26
C PHE A 22 35.94 -27.95 -9.06
N CYS A 23 35.52 -28.47 -7.91
CA CYS A 23 35.75 -27.81 -6.62
C CYS A 23 37.12 -28.25 -6.08
N ASN A 24 38.11 -27.36 -6.14
CA ASN A 24 39.44 -27.62 -5.57
C ASN A 24 39.58 -26.87 -4.23
N HIS A 25 39.72 -27.60 -3.12
CA HIS A 25 39.94 -27.06 -1.76
C HIS A 25 41.37 -26.56 -1.49
N SER A 26 42.18 -26.44 -2.54
CA SER A 26 43.55 -25.93 -2.41
C SER A 26 43.55 -24.55 -1.75
N SER A 27 44.24 -24.44 -0.63
CA SER A 27 44.42 -23.19 0.08
C SER A 27 45.84 -23.08 0.66
N PHE A 28 46.31 -21.84 0.76
CA PHE A 28 47.58 -21.48 1.35
C PHE A 28 47.33 -20.51 2.50
N ASN A 29 47.59 -20.96 3.73
CA ASN A 29 47.33 -20.20 4.94
C ASN A 29 48.65 -19.75 5.58
N LEU A 30 48.83 -18.43 5.67
CA LEU A 30 49.89 -17.78 6.42
C LEU A 30 49.39 -17.52 7.85
N GLY A 31 49.74 -18.41 8.77
CA GLY A 31 49.41 -18.29 10.18
C GLY A 31 49.39 -19.63 10.92
N ALA A 32 48.82 -19.64 12.12
CA ALA A 32 48.73 -20.85 12.93
C ALA A 32 47.38 -21.55 12.68
N GLY A 33 47.41 -22.69 11.99
CA GLY A 33 46.22 -23.42 11.61
C GLY A 33 45.33 -22.60 10.67
N ASN A 34 44.08 -22.38 11.06
CA ASN A 34 43.09 -21.63 10.27
C ASN A 34 43.04 -20.14 10.65
N VAL A 35 44.02 -19.63 11.39
CA VAL A 35 44.07 -18.23 11.83
C VAL A 35 45.17 -17.49 11.09
N GLY A 36 44.84 -16.41 10.38
CA GLY A 36 45.81 -15.55 9.69
C GLY A 36 45.36 -15.06 8.32
N ILE A 37 46.28 -15.06 7.35
CA ILE A 37 46.01 -14.66 5.97
C ILE A 37 45.90 -15.91 5.10
N GLY A 38 44.74 -16.18 4.53
CA GLY A 38 44.47 -17.34 3.68
C GLY A 38 44.28 -16.96 2.22
N PHE A 39 44.81 -17.79 1.31
CA PHE A 39 44.57 -17.70 -0.13
C PHE A 39 43.93 -18.99 -0.62
N GLY A 40 42.79 -18.93 -1.31
CA GLY A 40 42.10 -20.10 -1.86
C GLY A 40 40.96 -20.64 -0.98
N ASN A 41 40.54 -21.88 -1.24
CA ASN A 41 39.32 -22.50 -0.70
C ASN A 41 39.52 -23.20 0.66
N SER A 42 40.01 -22.47 1.67
CA SER A 42 40.03 -22.98 3.05
C SER A 42 38.60 -23.08 3.57
N GLN A 43 38.15 -24.28 3.97
CA GLN A 43 36.78 -24.50 4.45
C GLN A 43 36.47 -23.74 5.74
N TYR A 44 37.46 -23.58 6.61
CA TYR A 44 37.38 -22.83 7.86
C TYR A 44 38.50 -21.81 7.91
N HIS A 45 38.19 -20.53 8.17
CA HIS A 45 39.20 -19.49 8.26
C HIS A 45 38.82 -18.39 9.26
N SER A 46 39.80 -17.90 10.01
CA SER A 46 39.68 -16.76 10.90
C SER A 46 40.76 -15.74 10.60
N GLY A 47 40.39 -14.55 10.14
CA GLY A 47 41.32 -13.52 9.71
C GLY A 47 40.99 -12.97 8.33
N ILE A 48 41.99 -12.80 7.47
CA ILE A 48 41.82 -12.24 6.12
C ILE A 48 41.93 -13.38 5.12
N ARG A 49 40.93 -13.52 4.24
CA ARG A 49 40.89 -14.53 3.19
C ARG A 49 40.73 -13.87 1.83
N PHE A 50 41.59 -14.25 0.89
CA PHE A 50 41.51 -13.88 -0.51
C PHE A 50 41.18 -15.11 -1.34
N ASN A 51 40.23 -14.95 -2.25
CA ASN A 51 39.89 -16.04 -3.14
C ASN A 51 39.47 -15.55 -4.52
N ILE A 52 39.79 -16.33 -5.54
CA ILE A 52 39.32 -16.07 -6.90
C ILE A 52 37.84 -16.43 -6.99
N SER A 53 37.45 -17.62 -6.54
CA SER A 53 36.08 -18.14 -6.62
C SER A 53 35.82 -19.10 -5.47
N ASP A 54 34.90 -18.75 -4.57
CA ASP A 54 34.58 -19.55 -3.38
C ASP A 54 33.95 -20.87 -3.76
N CYS A 55 34.44 -21.97 -3.19
CA CYS A 55 33.88 -23.30 -3.40
C CYS A 55 34.01 -24.16 -2.13
N ASP A 56 32.87 -24.71 -1.68
CA ASP A 56 32.71 -25.51 -0.46
C ASP A 56 33.34 -24.89 0.80
N VAL A 57 33.18 -23.57 0.95
CA VAL A 57 33.57 -22.85 2.17
C VAL A 57 32.49 -23.10 3.23
N LYS A 58 32.89 -23.33 4.49
CA LYS A 58 31.95 -23.60 5.59
C LYS A 58 31.84 -22.44 6.56
N ASN A 59 32.95 -21.91 7.07
CA ASN A 59 32.89 -20.81 8.02
C ASN A 59 34.08 -19.87 7.89
N VAL A 60 33.80 -18.58 7.72
CA VAL A 60 34.82 -17.53 7.74
C VAL A 60 34.46 -16.49 8.79
N ASN A 61 35.39 -16.24 9.71
CA ASN A 61 35.29 -15.17 10.72
C ASN A 61 36.36 -14.12 10.44
N GLY A 62 35.99 -12.99 9.85
CA GLY A 62 36.92 -11.91 9.52
C GLY A 62 36.61 -11.23 8.20
N ILE A 63 37.60 -11.11 7.32
CA ILE A 63 37.49 -10.45 6.01
C ILE A 63 37.56 -11.53 4.92
N ASN A 64 36.54 -11.64 4.08
CA ASN A 64 36.51 -12.51 2.91
C ASN A 64 36.45 -11.68 1.62
N ILE A 65 37.47 -11.81 0.77
CA ILE A 65 37.57 -11.10 -0.50
C ILE A 65 37.49 -12.11 -1.65
N THR A 66 36.42 -12.06 -2.43
CA THR A 66 36.15 -13.00 -3.53
C THR A 66 36.07 -12.27 -4.87
N PHE A 67 37.01 -12.54 -5.78
CA PHE A 67 37.12 -11.79 -7.04
C PHE A 67 36.06 -12.16 -8.08
N TRP A 68 35.54 -13.39 -8.05
CA TRP A 68 34.59 -13.93 -9.01
C TRP A 68 33.42 -14.64 -8.32
N ARG A 69 32.43 -15.04 -9.12
CA ARG A 69 31.21 -15.71 -8.64
C ARG A 69 31.55 -17.02 -7.91
N PRO A 70 31.12 -17.21 -6.66
CA PRO A 70 31.22 -18.47 -5.93
C PRO A 70 30.47 -19.64 -6.60
N TYR A 71 31.00 -20.86 -6.45
CA TYR A 71 30.36 -22.13 -6.82
C TYR A 71 29.96 -22.89 -5.54
N HIS A 72 28.74 -23.44 -5.46
CA HIS A 72 28.23 -24.33 -4.40
C HIS A 72 28.81 -24.07 -2.99
N ASN A 73 28.15 -23.20 -2.22
CA ASN A 73 28.51 -22.84 -0.85
C ASN A 73 27.29 -22.90 0.08
N ASP A 74 26.57 -24.02 -0.01
CA ASP A 74 25.22 -24.19 0.57
C ASP A 74 25.21 -24.10 2.11
N ASP A 75 26.36 -24.26 2.77
CA ASP A 75 26.52 -24.15 4.22
C ASP A 75 27.48 -23.02 4.64
N PHE A 76 27.86 -22.12 3.72
CA PHE A 76 28.87 -21.11 4.03
C PHE A 76 28.30 -20.04 4.97
N ILE A 77 28.85 -19.96 6.17
CA ILE A 77 28.59 -18.89 7.12
C ILE A 77 29.73 -17.88 7.05
N MET A 78 29.39 -16.65 6.66
CA MET A 78 30.31 -15.52 6.65
C MET A 78 30.01 -14.57 7.81
N ASN A 79 30.95 -14.45 8.76
CA ASN A 79 30.88 -13.52 9.87
C ASN A 79 31.99 -12.45 9.73
N GLY A 80 31.60 -11.19 9.56
CA GLY A 80 32.52 -10.06 9.46
C GLY A 80 32.31 -9.25 8.19
N PHE A 81 33.33 -9.15 7.33
CA PHE A 81 33.35 -8.30 6.15
C PHE A 81 33.52 -9.12 4.87
N ALA A 82 32.48 -9.18 4.03
CA ALA A 82 32.52 -9.81 2.72
C ALA A 82 32.67 -8.75 1.62
N LEU A 83 33.59 -8.95 0.69
CA LEU A 83 33.82 -8.07 -0.46
C LEU A 83 34.05 -8.89 -1.71
N GLY A 84 33.42 -8.51 -2.82
CA GLY A 84 33.66 -9.21 -4.06
C GLY A 84 32.86 -8.70 -5.24
N ALA A 85 33.05 -9.33 -6.40
CA ALA A 85 32.16 -9.11 -7.54
C ALA A 85 30.72 -9.49 -7.19
N ALA A 86 30.55 -10.70 -6.64
CA ALA A 86 29.29 -11.15 -6.08
C ALA A 86 29.54 -12.07 -4.88
N PRO A 87 29.74 -11.53 -3.66
CA PRO A 87 29.80 -12.36 -2.47
C PRO A 87 28.57 -13.26 -2.38
N ALA A 88 28.79 -14.56 -2.16
CA ALA A 88 27.72 -15.52 -1.95
C ALA A 88 28.05 -16.40 -0.74
N ALA A 89 27.05 -16.64 0.10
CA ALA A 89 27.14 -17.48 1.29
C ALA A 89 25.73 -18.00 1.62
N ASP A 90 25.62 -19.03 2.45
CA ASP A 90 24.32 -19.38 3.03
C ASP A 90 23.85 -18.25 3.98
N GLN A 91 24.76 -17.81 4.85
CA GLN A 91 24.49 -16.78 5.85
C GLN A 91 25.57 -15.70 5.81
N MET A 92 25.14 -14.44 5.79
CA MET A 92 26.04 -13.29 5.96
C MET A 92 25.68 -12.51 7.22
N ASN A 93 26.64 -12.38 8.13
CA ASN A 93 26.54 -11.56 9.34
C ASN A 93 27.62 -10.49 9.33
N GLY A 94 27.24 -9.22 9.27
CA GLY A 94 28.17 -8.09 9.35
C GLY A 94 28.04 -7.14 8.17
N ILE A 95 29.11 -6.95 7.41
CA ILE A 95 29.18 -6.01 6.29
C ILE A 95 29.41 -6.81 5.01
N SER A 96 28.56 -6.64 4.00
CA SER A 96 28.70 -7.26 2.69
C SER A 96 28.71 -6.20 1.59
N VAL A 97 29.74 -6.22 0.76
CA VAL A 97 29.97 -5.27 -0.33
C VAL A 97 30.15 -6.04 -1.65
N GLY A 98 29.10 -6.04 -2.46
CA GLY A 98 29.06 -6.63 -3.78
C GLY A 98 29.23 -5.57 -4.86
N LEU A 99 30.28 -5.68 -5.68
CA LEU A 99 30.46 -4.79 -6.84
C LEU A 99 29.42 -5.02 -7.93
N LEU A 100 28.70 -6.14 -7.89
CA LEU A 100 27.52 -6.45 -8.69
C LEU A 100 26.35 -6.81 -7.77
N ALA A 101 26.50 -7.86 -6.95
CA ALA A 101 25.42 -8.37 -6.12
C ALA A 101 25.92 -8.91 -4.77
N ASN A 102 25.03 -9.01 -3.79
CA ASN A 102 25.21 -9.85 -2.61
C ASN A 102 24.17 -10.97 -2.68
N ILE A 103 24.57 -12.22 -2.47
CA ILE A 103 23.71 -13.39 -2.64
C ILE A 103 23.71 -14.20 -1.33
N THR A 104 22.55 -14.44 -0.75
CA THR A 104 22.39 -15.33 0.42
C THR A 104 21.30 -16.36 0.25
N HIS A 105 21.48 -17.56 0.77
CA HIS A 105 20.41 -18.57 0.77
C HIS A 105 19.50 -18.42 2.00
N SER A 106 20.04 -18.53 3.22
CA SER A 106 19.24 -18.45 4.44
C SER A 106 18.93 -17.02 4.89
N TYR A 107 19.94 -16.17 5.05
CA TYR A 107 19.72 -14.77 5.42
C TYR A 107 20.97 -13.91 5.28
N SER A 108 20.74 -12.60 5.14
CA SER A 108 21.75 -11.58 5.38
C SER A 108 21.34 -10.65 6.53
N ASN A 109 22.27 -10.40 7.44
CA ASN A 109 22.08 -9.56 8.62
C ASN A 109 23.24 -8.55 8.75
N GLY A 110 22.91 -7.26 8.68
CA GLY A 110 23.85 -6.16 8.92
C GLY A 110 23.80 -5.09 7.83
N PHE A 111 24.95 -4.74 7.25
CA PHE A 111 25.05 -3.73 6.19
C PHE A 111 25.33 -4.42 4.84
N ASN A 112 24.37 -4.36 3.93
CA ASN A 112 24.45 -4.96 2.61
C ASN A 112 24.47 -3.88 1.54
N PHE A 113 25.59 -3.76 0.83
CA PHE A 113 25.75 -2.84 -0.28
C PHE A 113 26.01 -3.61 -1.56
N ALA A 114 25.17 -3.42 -2.56
CA ALA A 114 25.34 -3.98 -3.90
C ALA A 114 25.07 -2.91 -4.95
N THR A 115 25.93 -2.80 -5.96
CA THR A 115 25.74 -1.82 -7.05
C THR A 115 24.53 -2.15 -7.92
N LEU A 116 24.19 -3.43 -8.07
CA LEU A 116 22.99 -3.87 -8.77
C LEU A 116 21.95 -4.38 -7.78
N ALA A 117 22.22 -5.50 -7.07
CA ALA A 117 21.18 -6.09 -6.23
C ALA A 117 21.66 -6.84 -4.99
N ASN A 118 20.91 -6.71 -3.90
CA ASN A 118 20.97 -7.67 -2.79
C ASN A 118 19.88 -8.72 -3.03
N ILE A 119 20.26 -10.00 -2.99
CA ILE A 119 19.40 -11.14 -3.28
C ILE A 119 19.50 -12.12 -2.11
N SER A 120 18.37 -12.46 -1.50
CA SER A 120 18.28 -13.47 -0.44
C SER A 120 17.12 -14.44 -0.70
N GLU A 121 17.36 -15.74 -0.66
CA GLU A 121 16.29 -16.77 -0.63
C GLU A 121 15.64 -16.87 0.77
N GLY A 122 16.12 -16.09 1.73
CA GLY A 122 15.47 -15.90 3.03
C GLY A 122 15.45 -14.43 3.41
N ASN A 123 15.84 -14.10 4.64
CA ASN A 123 15.63 -12.74 5.16
C ASN A 123 16.75 -11.75 4.75
N LEU A 124 16.40 -10.48 4.57
CA LEU A 124 17.33 -9.35 4.52
C LEU A 124 17.09 -8.43 5.72
N THR A 125 18.03 -8.36 6.65
CA THR A 125 17.90 -7.59 7.90
C THR A 125 19.02 -6.56 8.05
N GLY A 126 18.68 -5.33 8.41
CA GLY A 126 19.63 -4.24 8.67
C GLY A 126 19.51 -3.10 7.66
N VAL A 127 20.62 -2.72 7.03
CA VAL A 127 20.67 -1.67 6.01
C VAL A 127 21.02 -2.30 4.68
N ASN A 128 20.06 -2.31 3.75
CA ASN A 128 20.17 -2.95 2.45
C ASN A 128 20.11 -1.88 1.36
N PHE A 129 21.23 -1.67 0.68
CA PHE A 129 21.36 -0.76 -0.46
C PHE A 129 21.64 -1.57 -1.73
N GLY A 130 20.66 -1.60 -2.63
CA GLY A 130 20.77 -2.19 -3.96
C GLY A 130 20.59 -1.11 -5.02
N GLY A 131 21.62 -0.86 -5.85
CA GLY A 131 21.54 0.21 -6.85
C GLY A 131 20.41 0.02 -7.87
N LEU A 132 19.99 -1.21 -8.14
CA LEU A 132 18.74 -1.54 -8.83
C LEU A 132 17.69 -2.09 -7.87
N ALA A 133 18.00 -3.12 -7.07
CA ALA A 133 16.96 -3.76 -6.26
C ALA A 133 17.44 -4.44 -4.97
N ASN A 134 16.55 -4.57 -4.00
CA ASN A 134 16.66 -5.54 -2.91
C ASN A 134 15.57 -6.60 -3.10
N VAL A 135 15.96 -7.87 -3.18
CA VAL A 135 15.07 -9.00 -3.43
C VAL A 135 15.23 -10.03 -2.30
N SER A 136 14.12 -10.44 -1.71
CA SER A 136 14.07 -11.36 -0.57
C SER A 136 12.91 -12.33 -0.74
N GLU A 137 13.15 -13.65 -0.67
CA GLU A 137 12.06 -14.64 -0.55
C GLU A 137 11.56 -14.75 0.91
N GLY A 138 12.33 -14.25 1.89
CA GLY A 138 11.89 -14.04 3.27
C GLY A 138 11.45 -12.60 3.54
N ASN A 139 11.59 -12.16 4.79
CA ASN A 139 11.27 -10.81 5.22
C ASN A 139 12.41 -9.82 4.95
N GLN A 140 12.05 -8.56 4.65
CA GLN A 140 12.97 -7.42 4.64
C GLN A 140 12.73 -6.56 5.88
N THR A 141 13.71 -6.44 6.77
CA THR A 141 13.58 -5.66 8.02
C THR A 141 14.70 -4.63 8.14
N GLY A 142 14.34 -3.36 8.34
CA GLY A 142 15.30 -2.27 8.59
C GLY A 142 15.18 -1.14 7.56
N ILE A 143 16.29 -0.76 6.93
CA ILE A 143 16.33 0.28 5.89
C ILE A 143 16.62 -0.39 4.56
N ASN A 144 15.64 -0.37 3.65
CA ASN A 144 15.74 -0.99 2.33
C ASN A 144 15.68 0.09 1.24
N ILE A 145 16.80 0.30 0.55
CA ILE A 145 16.94 1.29 -0.51
C ILE A 145 17.24 0.54 -1.81
N GLY A 146 16.25 0.47 -2.70
CA GLY A 146 16.35 -0.09 -4.04
C GLY A 146 16.19 1.01 -5.07
N GLY A 147 17.21 1.21 -5.93
CA GLY A 147 17.16 2.29 -6.92
C GLY A 147 15.97 2.18 -7.90
N LEU A 148 15.54 0.96 -8.20
CA LEU A 148 14.31 0.65 -8.91
C LEU A 148 13.26 0.06 -7.97
N ALA A 149 13.59 -0.99 -7.20
CA ALA A 149 12.58 -1.68 -6.40
C ALA A 149 13.07 -2.34 -5.12
N ASN A 150 12.17 -2.46 -4.14
CA ASN A 150 12.29 -3.46 -3.08
C ASN A 150 11.20 -4.50 -3.26
N VAL A 151 11.58 -5.77 -3.28
CA VAL A 151 10.69 -6.90 -3.53
C VAL A 151 10.89 -7.94 -2.43
N SER A 152 9.79 -8.34 -1.78
CA SER A 152 9.79 -9.32 -0.70
C SER A 152 8.63 -10.32 -0.89
N GLU A 153 8.90 -11.62 -0.80
CA GLU A 153 7.83 -12.63 -0.64
C GLU A 153 7.35 -12.70 0.83
N GLY A 154 8.12 -12.17 1.77
CA GLY A 154 7.74 -11.99 3.16
C GLY A 154 7.18 -10.60 3.47
N ASN A 155 7.25 -10.24 4.75
CA ASN A 155 6.92 -8.90 5.22
C ASN A 155 8.04 -7.91 4.85
N ILE A 156 7.68 -6.64 4.70
CA ILE A 156 8.62 -5.53 4.58
C ILE A 156 8.39 -4.60 5.77
N VAL A 157 9.38 -4.44 6.63
CA VAL A 157 9.27 -3.68 7.89
C VAL A 157 10.38 -2.64 8.00
N GLY A 158 10.03 -1.38 8.20
CA GLY A 158 10.97 -0.29 8.48
C GLY A 158 10.87 0.88 7.49
N ILE A 159 12.00 1.33 6.94
CA ILE A 159 12.07 2.43 5.97
C ILE A 159 12.40 1.83 4.60
N ASN A 160 11.48 1.97 3.66
CA ASN A 160 11.54 1.30 2.36
C ASN A 160 11.44 2.35 1.26
N LEU A 161 12.51 2.51 0.48
CA LEU A 161 12.58 3.40 -0.67
C LEU A 161 12.81 2.57 -1.94
N GLY A 162 11.80 2.51 -2.79
CA GLY A 162 11.87 1.92 -4.13
C GLY A 162 11.69 3.02 -5.17
N GLY A 163 12.70 3.29 -6.00
CA GLY A 163 12.64 4.40 -6.96
C GLY A 163 11.49 4.30 -7.96
N LEU A 164 11.07 3.08 -8.31
CA LEU A 164 9.86 2.80 -9.07
C LEU A 164 8.81 2.09 -8.20
N ALA A 165 9.18 1.03 -7.48
CA ALA A 165 8.19 0.18 -6.83
C ALA A 165 8.61 -0.39 -5.46
N LEU A 166 7.62 -0.55 -4.59
CA LEU A 166 7.69 -1.41 -3.41
C LEU A 166 6.68 -2.53 -3.59
N VAL A 167 7.12 -3.78 -3.46
CA VAL A 167 6.27 -4.96 -3.67
C VAL A 167 6.48 -5.96 -2.54
N GLY A 168 5.44 -6.23 -1.77
CA GLY A 168 5.42 -7.25 -0.72
C GLY A 168 4.29 -8.26 -0.94
N GLN A 169 4.56 -9.56 -0.81
CA GLN A 169 3.51 -10.60 -0.83
C GLN A 169 2.83 -10.78 0.54
N ASN A 170 3.37 -10.18 1.61
CA ASN A 170 2.72 -10.11 2.91
C ASN A 170 2.58 -8.64 3.35
N ASN A 171 2.72 -8.34 4.64
CA ASN A 171 2.47 -7.01 5.16
C ASN A 171 3.63 -6.05 4.87
N ILE A 172 3.30 -4.79 4.61
CA ILE A 172 4.27 -3.70 4.50
C ILE A 172 4.01 -2.73 5.64
N THR A 173 4.99 -2.55 6.52
CA THR A 173 4.87 -1.74 7.74
C THR A 173 6.00 -0.73 7.87
N GLY A 174 5.67 0.55 8.05
CA GLY A 174 6.63 1.62 8.34
C GLY A 174 6.51 2.82 7.40
N VAL A 175 7.64 3.27 6.85
CA VAL A 175 7.70 4.38 5.87
C VAL A 175 8.00 3.80 4.49
N ASN A 176 7.00 3.83 3.61
CA ASN A 176 7.00 3.12 2.34
C ASN A 176 6.87 4.11 1.20
N LEU A 177 7.97 4.35 0.49
CA LEU A 177 8.04 5.25 -0.67
C LEU A 177 8.29 4.45 -1.94
N GLY A 178 7.25 4.27 -2.76
CA GLY A 178 7.35 3.76 -4.12
C GLY A 178 7.18 4.89 -5.11
N GLY A 179 8.19 5.17 -5.95
CA GLY A 179 8.13 6.32 -6.87
C GLY A 179 6.93 6.28 -7.82
N LEU A 180 6.57 5.10 -8.33
CA LEU A 180 5.34 4.85 -9.08
C LEU A 180 4.29 4.13 -8.23
N ALA A 181 4.67 3.04 -7.55
CA ALA A 181 3.68 2.23 -6.84
C ALA A 181 4.21 1.60 -5.54
N ALA A 182 3.33 1.47 -4.57
CA ALA A 182 3.53 0.62 -3.41
C ALA A 182 2.40 -0.43 -3.36
N VAL A 183 2.77 -1.71 -3.41
CA VAL A 183 1.85 -2.83 -3.59
C VAL A 183 2.10 -3.89 -2.52
N SER A 184 1.03 -4.31 -1.85
CA SER A 184 1.02 -5.33 -0.80
C SER A 184 -0.12 -6.32 -1.03
N GLU A 185 0.18 -7.63 -1.03
CA GLU A 185 -0.86 -8.67 -0.92
C GLU A 185 -1.35 -8.88 0.53
N GLY A 186 -0.74 -8.18 1.50
CA GLY A 186 -1.16 -8.12 2.89
C GLY A 186 -1.79 -6.78 3.27
N GLU A 187 -1.62 -6.42 4.54
CA GLU A 187 -1.96 -5.10 5.06
C GLU A 187 -0.80 -4.12 4.84
N MET A 188 -1.12 -2.86 4.53
CA MET A 188 -0.16 -1.76 4.50
C MET A 188 -0.37 -0.86 5.70
N THR A 189 0.62 -0.72 6.58
CA THR A 189 0.52 0.09 7.80
C THR A 189 1.63 1.14 7.87
N GLY A 190 1.27 2.40 8.12
CA GLY A 190 2.21 3.49 8.38
C GLY A 190 2.09 4.65 7.40
N PHE A 191 3.23 5.15 6.92
CA PHE A 191 3.28 6.19 5.89
C PHE A 191 3.50 5.53 4.53
N ASN A 192 2.55 5.68 3.63
CA ASN A 192 2.60 5.07 2.29
C ASN A 192 2.53 6.16 1.23
N SER A 193 3.44 6.13 0.26
CA SER A 193 3.46 7.02 -0.89
C SER A 193 3.68 6.25 -2.18
N GLY A 194 2.81 6.50 -3.17
CA GLY A 194 2.87 5.95 -4.51
C GLY A 194 2.55 7.03 -5.54
N GLY A 195 3.48 7.35 -6.45
CA GLY A 195 3.28 8.42 -7.44
C GLY A 195 2.11 8.17 -8.41
N LEU A 196 1.79 6.91 -8.67
CA LEU A 196 0.57 6.49 -9.37
C LEU A 196 -0.41 5.86 -8.38
N ALA A 197 0.00 4.83 -7.66
CA ALA A 197 -0.94 4.06 -6.85
C ALA A 197 -0.35 3.47 -5.56
N ILE A 198 -1.22 3.35 -4.55
CA ILE A 198 -1.03 2.48 -3.39
C ILE A 198 -2.08 1.38 -3.49
N VAL A 199 -1.66 0.12 -3.41
CA VAL A 199 -2.55 -1.05 -3.55
C VAL A 199 -2.29 -2.03 -2.40
N GLY A 200 -3.32 -2.32 -1.60
CA GLY A 200 -3.24 -3.27 -0.49
C GLY A 200 -4.39 -4.28 -0.53
N ALA A 201 -4.12 -5.58 -0.53
CA ALA A 201 -5.19 -6.58 -0.62
C ALA A 201 -6.01 -6.68 0.68
N LYS A 202 -5.39 -6.64 1.87
CA LYS A 202 -6.13 -6.83 3.13
C LYS A 202 -6.55 -5.52 3.82
N GLY A 203 -5.90 -4.42 3.48
CA GLY A 203 -6.19 -3.12 4.06
C GLY A 203 -5.03 -2.14 3.97
N ILE A 204 -5.36 -0.87 4.13
CA ILE A 204 -4.39 0.23 4.17
C ILE A 204 -4.70 1.09 5.40
N VAL A 205 -3.74 1.22 6.30
CA VAL A 205 -3.89 1.93 7.58
C VAL A 205 -2.76 2.96 7.74
N GLY A 206 -3.11 4.23 7.96
CA GLY A 206 -2.15 5.28 8.30
C GLY A 206 -2.28 6.55 7.46
N ILE A 207 -1.16 7.06 6.95
CA ILE A 207 -1.10 8.26 6.10
C ILE A 207 -0.74 7.82 4.69
N ASN A 208 -1.64 8.04 3.74
CA ASN A 208 -1.55 7.46 2.41
C ASN A 208 -1.63 8.54 1.33
N PHE A 209 -0.64 8.59 0.45
CA PHE A 209 -0.58 9.49 -0.69
C PHE A 209 -0.48 8.69 -1.99
N GLY A 210 -1.59 8.58 -2.73
CA GLY A 210 -1.64 7.98 -4.06
C GLY A 210 -1.80 9.05 -5.13
N GLY A 211 -0.86 9.22 -6.06
CA GLY A 211 -0.96 10.29 -7.05
C GLY A 211 -2.20 10.17 -7.95
N LEU A 212 -2.58 8.95 -8.35
CA LEU A 212 -3.84 8.66 -9.04
C LEU A 212 -4.83 7.93 -8.15
N ALA A 213 -4.40 6.88 -7.45
CA ALA A 213 -5.32 6.01 -6.72
C ALA A 213 -4.77 5.44 -5.41
N ILE A 214 -5.68 5.23 -4.47
CA ILE A 214 -5.49 4.35 -3.31
C ILE A 214 -6.55 3.27 -3.44
N VAL A 215 -6.14 2.01 -3.51
CA VAL A 215 -7.03 0.87 -3.77
C VAL A 215 -6.79 -0.22 -2.74
N SER A 216 -7.87 -0.70 -2.13
CA SER A 216 -7.80 -1.82 -1.20
C SER A 216 -9.00 -2.74 -1.36
N GLU A 217 -8.80 -4.06 -1.30
CA GLU A 217 -9.92 -5.01 -1.22
C GLU A 217 -10.48 -5.08 0.21
N GLY A 218 -9.66 -4.79 1.23
CA GLY A 218 -10.11 -4.54 2.60
C GLY A 218 -10.31 -3.06 2.90
N SER A 219 -10.24 -2.68 4.18
CA SER A 219 -10.51 -1.30 4.61
C SER A 219 -9.36 -0.30 4.33
N VAL A 220 -9.71 0.96 4.06
CA VAL A 220 -8.79 2.10 3.98
C VAL A 220 -9.07 3.02 5.17
N THR A 221 -8.13 3.12 6.12
CA THR A 221 -8.34 3.86 7.37
C THR A 221 -7.19 4.83 7.62
N GLY A 222 -7.52 6.12 7.80
CA GLY A 222 -6.55 7.14 8.21
C GLY A 222 -6.63 8.42 7.40
N LEU A 223 -5.49 9.05 7.13
CA LEU A 223 -5.40 10.26 6.31
C LEU A 223 -5.08 9.85 4.86
N ASN A 224 -6.07 9.94 3.98
CA ASN A 224 -5.95 9.46 2.61
C ASN A 224 -6.06 10.62 1.62
N LEU A 225 -5.03 10.79 0.79
CA LEU A 225 -5.00 11.78 -0.29
C LEU A 225 -4.77 11.07 -1.63
N SER A 226 -5.72 11.24 -2.55
CA SER A 226 -5.65 10.68 -3.88
C SER A 226 -6.02 11.68 -4.97
N GLY A 227 -5.24 11.73 -6.06
CA GLY A 227 -5.51 12.64 -7.17
C GLY A 227 -6.76 12.29 -7.98
N ALA A 228 -7.12 11.00 -8.10
CA ALA A 228 -8.36 10.59 -8.73
C ALA A 228 -9.26 9.82 -7.76
N ALA A 229 -8.89 8.62 -7.30
CA ALA A 229 -9.84 7.77 -6.59
C ALA A 229 -9.30 7.15 -5.29
N ILE A 230 -10.17 6.99 -4.30
CA ILE A 230 -9.96 6.08 -3.19
C ILE A 230 -11.04 5.01 -3.28
N VAL A 231 -10.63 3.74 -3.42
CA VAL A 231 -11.52 2.60 -3.61
C VAL A 231 -11.24 1.57 -2.53
N SER A 232 -12.29 1.13 -1.83
CA SER A 232 -12.24 0.15 -0.75
C SER A 232 -13.30 -0.93 -0.95
N GLY A 233 -12.88 -2.19 -0.89
CA GLY A 233 -13.77 -3.35 -0.88
C GLY A 233 -14.47 -3.57 0.48
N SER A 234 -14.18 -2.74 1.48
CA SER A 234 -14.93 -2.71 2.75
C SER A 234 -15.21 -1.27 3.16
N ASN A 235 -14.46 -0.73 4.12
CA ASN A 235 -14.72 0.56 4.76
C ASN A 235 -13.70 1.62 4.34
N ILE A 236 -14.11 2.88 4.26
CA ILE A 236 -13.24 4.06 4.16
C ILE A 236 -13.47 4.92 5.40
N ASN A 237 -12.45 5.12 6.22
CA ASN A 237 -12.60 5.74 7.53
C ASN A 237 -11.64 6.92 7.75
N PHE A 238 -12.08 7.88 8.57
CA PHE A 238 -11.34 9.01 9.13
C PHE A 238 -11.30 10.29 8.27
N ILE A 239 -10.26 10.56 7.47
CA ILE A 239 -10.19 11.77 6.62
C ILE A 239 -9.75 11.37 5.21
N ASN A 240 -10.58 11.69 4.23
CA ASN A 240 -10.40 11.26 2.85
C ASN A 240 -10.57 12.43 1.89
N LEU A 241 -9.53 12.71 1.11
CA LEU A 241 -9.53 13.70 0.04
C LEU A 241 -9.22 13.02 -1.29
N SER A 242 -10.17 13.08 -2.21
CA SER A 242 -10.07 12.50 -3.54
C SER A 242 -10.42 13.53 -4.61
N GLY A 243 -9.58 13.65 -5.63
CA GLY A 243 -9.85 14.59 -6.73
C GLY A 243 -11.05 14.20 -7.61
N PHE A 244 -11.46 12.94 -7.64
CA PHE A 244 -12.58 12.46 -8.44
C PHE A 244 -13.62 11.69 -7.61
N ALA A 245 -13.30 10.54 -7.01
CA ALA A 245 -14.30 9.72 -6.33
C ALA A 245 -13.80 8.95 -5.10
N LEU A 246 -14.67 8.86 -4.09
CA LEU A 246 -14.56 7.95 -2.95
C LEU A 246 -15.60 6.84 -3.12
N ILE A 247 -15.14 5.58 -3.13
CA ILE A 247 -16.01 4.42 -3.39
C ILE A 247 -15.72 3.35 -2.33
N ALA A 248 -16.72 3.01 -1.53
CA ALA A 248 -16.66 1.92 -0.57
C ALA A 248 -17.78 0.91 -0.82
N GLU A 249 -17.47 -0.38 -0.69
CA GLU A 249 -18.47 -1.45 -0.79
C GLU A 249 -19.32 -1.59 0.49
N GLU A 250 -18.81 -1.18 1.66
CA GLU A 250 -19.56 -1.13 2.92
C GLU A 250 -19.78 0.33 3.35
N ASN A 251 -18.94 0.89 4.23
CA ASN A 251 -19.17 2.18 4.88
C ASN A 251 -18.11 3.24 4.53
N ILE A 252 -18.54 4.49 4.46
CA ILE A 252 -17.67 5.67 4.44
C ILE A 252 -17.94 6.48 5.71
N THR A 253 -16.93 6.65 6.57
CA THR A 253 -17.08 7.34 7.86
C THR A 253 -16.01 8.42 8.05
N GLY A 254 -16.41 9.59 8.55
CA GLY A 254 -15.49 10.68 8.91
C GLY A 254 -15.66 11.96 8.08
N LEU A 255 -14.55 12.59 7.68
CA LEU A 255 -14.53 13.76 6.81
C LEU A 255 -14.13 13.35 5.40
N ASN A 256 -15.04 13.52 4.45
CA ASN A 256 -14.89 13.02 3.09
C ASN A 256 -15.10 14.14 2.08
N VAL A 257 -14.10 14.35 1.22
CA VAL A 257 -14.16 15.32 0.13
C VAL A 257 -13.81 14.61 -1.18
N ALA A 258 -14.74 14.63 -2.14
CA ALA A 258 -14.55 14.03 -3.44
C ALA A 258 -14.99 14.95 -4.57
N GLY A 259 -14.20 15.12 -5.62
CA GLY A 259 -14.54 16.02 -6.73
C GLY A 259 -15.91 15.72 -7.35
N THR A 260 -16.25 14.46 -7.60
CA THR A 260 -17.46 14.07 -8.36
C THR A 260 -18.38 13.12 -7.62
N ALA A 261 -17.87 12.20 -6.81
CA ALA A 261 -18.75 11.24 -6.17
C ALA A 261 -18.25 10.71 -4.82
N ILE A 262 -19.18 10.53 -3.89
CA ILE A 262 -19.00 9.73 -2.68
C ILE A 262 -20.06 8.63 -2.71
N LEU A 263 -19.63 7.39 -2.87
CA LEU A 263 -20.50 6.24 -3.09
C LEU A 263 -20.21 5.16 -2.05
N SER A 264 -21.25 4.71 -1.36
CA SER A 264 -21.23 3.60 -0.40
C SER A 264 -22.46 2.74 -0.64
N ARG A 265 -22.39 1.43 -0.39
CA ARG A 265 -23.60 0.60 -0.42
C ARG A 265 -24.36 0.67 0.89
N ASP A 266 -23.68 0.73 2.03
CA ASP A 266 -24.35 0.61 3.33
C ASP A 266 -24.55 1.95 4.02
N ASN A 267 -23.48 2.60 4.48
CA ASN A 267 -23.56 3.82 5.27
C ASN A 267 -22.53 4.88 4.88
N ILE A 268 -22.98 6.11 4.75
CA ILE A 268 -22.14 7.31 4.75
C ILE A 268 -22.40 8.04 6.07
N SER A 269 -21.38 8.22 6.89
CA SER A 269 -21.49 8.95 8.16
C SER A 269 -20.43 10.04 8.33
N GLY A 270 -20.82 11.17 8.94
CA GLY A 270 -19.90 12.28 9.24
C GLY A 270 -20.15 13.53 8.38
N ILE A 271 -19.08 14.10 7.81
CA ILE A 271 -19.13 15.31 6.97
C ILE A 271 -18.70 14.93 5.55
N ASN A 272 -19.59 15.12 4.59
CA ASN A 272 -19.41 14.65 3.22
C ASN A 272 -19.61 15.80 2.23
N LEU A 273 -18.60 16.05 1.40
CA LEU A 273 -18.57 17.13 0.43
C LEU A 273 -18.25 16.58 -0.96
N SER A 274 -19.11 16.86 -1.94
CA SER A 274 -18.83 16.53 -3.33
C SER A 274 -19.36 17.58 -4.30
N ALA A 275 -18.84 17.68 -5.53
CA ALA A 275 -19.51 18.50 -6.56
C ALA A 275 -20.60 17.70 -7.31
N GLY A 276 -20.50 16.37 -7.36
CA GLY A 276 -21.43 15.56 -8.15
C GLY A 276 -22.46 14.85 -7.29
N LYS A 277 -22.31 13.54 -7.11
CA LYS A 277 -23.32 12.68 -6.51
C LYS A 277 -22.85 12.10 -5.18
N ILE A 278 -23.73 12.11 -4.18
CA ILE A 278 -23.55 11.34 -2.95
C ILE A 278 -24.65 10.29 -2.90
N LYS A 279 -24.27 9.00 -2.83
CA LYS A 279 -25.21 7.87 -2.82
C LYS A 279 -24.86 6.85 -1.74
N SER A 280 -25.86 6.46 -0.95
CA SER A 280 -25.75 5.40 0.07
C SER A 280 -27.12 4.90 0.49
N SER A 281 -27.23 3.66 0.98
CA SER A 281 -28.49 3.21 1.62
C SER A 281 -28.80 4.07 2.84
N ASN A 282 -27.80 4.36 3.67
CA ASN A 282 -27.97 5.21 4.85
C ASN A 282 -26.99 6.39 4.81
N ILE A 283 -27.50 7.60 5.05
CA ILE A 283 -26.70 8.81 5.23
C ILE A 283 -26.96 9.36 6.63
N SER A 284 -25.89 9.58 7.41
CA SER A 284 -25.98 10.21 8.73
C SER A 284 -24.96 11.33 8.91
N GLY A 285 -25.41 12.53 9.29
CA GLY A 285 -24.52 13.67 9.52
C GLY A 285 -24.78 14.84 8.56
N ILE A 286 -23.72 15.48 8.06
CA ILE A 286 -23.81 16.67 7.20
C ILE A 286 -23.29 16.30 5.82
N THR A 287 -24.16 16.39 4.83
CA THR A 287 -23.87 16.07 3.45
C THR A 287 -24.14 17.30 2.60
N SER A 288 -23.14 17.77 1.86
CA SER A 288 -23.31 18.87 0.92
C SER A 288 -22.77 18.50 -0.46
N THR A 289 -23.59 18.75 -1.48
CA THR A 289 -23.20 18.55 -2.87
C THR A 289 -23.74 19.64 -3.80
N ILE A 290 -23.25 19.70 -5.04
CA ILE A 290 -23.89 20.56 -6.05
C ILE A 290 -25.01 19.77 -6.74
N TYR A 291 -24.71 18.60 -7.29
CA TYR A 291 -25.67 17.88 -8.14
C TYR A 291 -26.75 17.10 -7.37
N LYS A 292 -26.44 15.92 -6.80
CA LYS A 292 -27.49 15.03 -6.28
C LYS A 292 -27.12 14.28 -5.01
N ILE A 293 -28.04 14.23 -4.04
CA ILE A 293 -28.03 13.29 -2.91
C ILE A 293 -29.11 12.23 -3.17
N GLU A 294 -28.73 10.95 -3.06
CA GLU A 294 -29.62 9.80 -3.23
C GLU A 294 -29.45 8.82 -2.06
N ALA A 295 -30.50 8.61 -1.27
CA ALA A 295 -30.44 7.68 -0.13
C ALA A 295 -31.76 6.98 0.18
N GLU A 296 -31.70 5.80 0.78
CA GLU A 296 -32.90 5.16 1.35
C GLU A 296 -33.24 5.85 2.67
N ASN A 297 -32.32 5.85 3.62
CA ASN A 297 -32.46 6.54 4.89
C ASN A 297 -31.49 7.72 4.97
N SER A 298 -31.98 8.87 5.40
CA SER A 298 -31.14 10.01 5.70
C SER A 298 -31.49 10.62 7.04
N SER A 299 -30.54 10.64 7.97
CA SER A 299 -30.68 11.28 9.28
C SER A 299 -29.63 12.38 9.46
N GLY A 300 -30.00 13.64 9.26
CA GLY A 300 -29.07 14.77 9.39
C GLY A 300 -29.41 15.97 8.53
N ILE A 301 -28.38 16.61 7.98
CA ILE A 301 -28.47 17.79 7.11
C ILE A 301 -28.00 17.42 5.72
N ASN A 302 -28.90 17.49 4.75
CA ASN A 302 -28.62 17.31 3.34
C ASN A 302 -28.74 18.65 2.62
N ILE A 303 -27.67 19.07 1.96
CA ILE A 303 -27.64 20.30 1.16
C ILE A 303 -27.24 19.88 -0.25
N SER A 304 -28.08 20.15 -1.23
CA SER A 304 -27.70 20.10 -2.64
C SER A 304 -28.12 21.36 -3.37
N ALA A 305 -27.44 21.72 -4.46
CA ALA A 305 -27.93 22.81 -5.29
C ALA A 305 -29.16 22.35 -6.09
N PHE A 306 -29.12 21.15 -6.65
CA PHE A 306 -30.16 20.67 -7.56
C PHE A 306 -31.13 19.67 -6.92
N TRP A 307 -30.68 18.48 -6.51
CA TRP A 307 -31.60 17.37 -6.25
C TRP A 307 -31.31 16.60 -4.96
N ASN A 308 -32.32 16.46 -4.10
CA ASN A 308 -32.31 15.50 -3.00
C ASN A 308 -33.42 14.47 -3.25
N GLU A 309 -33.05 13.20 -3.37
CA GLU A 309 -33.96 12.06 -3.49
C GLU A 309 -33.73 11.10 -2.31
N VAL A 310 -34.68 11.06 -1.38
CA VAL A 310 -34.55 10.30 -0.12
C VAL A 310 -35.82 9.51 0.17
N GLU A 311 -35.74 8.22 0.48
CA GLU A 311 -36.96 7.48 0.87
C GLU A 311 -37.45 7.90 2.26
N PHE A 312 -36.61 7.81 3.29
CA PHE A 312 -36.91 8.17 4.67
C PHE A 312 -35.98 9.27 5.13
N MET A 313 -36.50 10.50 5.20
CA MET A 313 -35.73 11.65 5.66
C MET A 313 -36.09 12.01 7.11
N LYS A 314 -35.07 12.11 7.97
CA LYS A 314 -35.15 12.69 9.31
C LYS A 314 -34.15 13.84 9.44
N GLY A 315 -34.63 15.08 9.51
CA GLY A 315 -33.77 16.26 9.69
C GLY A 315 -34.05 17.40 8.72
N LEU A 316 -33.00 17.93 8.08
CA LEU A 316 -33.06 19.09 7.20
C LEU A 316 -32.61 18.71 5.79
N SER A 317 -33.41 19.04 4.79
CA SER A 317 -33.09 18.86 3.38
C SER A 317 -33.23 20.19 2.64
N ILE A 318 -32.14 20.69 2.05
CA ILE A 318 -32.10 21.91 1.25
C ILE A 318 -31.71 21.52 -0.17
N ALA A 319 -32.56 21.80 -1.17
CA ALA A 319 -32.29 21.55 -2.59
C ALA A 319 -33.25 22.35 -3.47
N SER A 320 -32.91 22.59 -4.74
CA SER A 320 -33.91 23.10 -5.70
C SER A 320 -35.11 22.16 -5.79
N PHE A 321 -34.85 20.85 -5.84
CA PHE A 321 -35.84 19.79 -5.92
C PHE A 321 -35.63 18.79 -4.78
N ASN A 322 -36.55 18.76 -3.82
CA ASN A 322 -36.63 17.71 -2.80
C ASN A 322 -37.72 16.72 -3.19
N LYS A 323 -37.34 15.46 -3.41
CA LYS A 323 -38.26 14.33 -3.61
C LYS A 323 -38.04 13.35 -2.46
N ILE A 324 -38.98 13.33 -1.51
CA ILE A 324 -38.87 12.55 -0.28
C ILE A 324 -40.07 11.61 -0.20
N HIS A 325 -39.90 10.32 0.11
CA HIS A 325 -41.06 9.44 0.28
C HIS A 325 -41.74 9.74 1.63
N LYS A 326 -41.05 9.52 2.73
CA LYS A 326 -41.44 9.89 4.09
C LYS A 326 -40.55 11.01 4.62
N GLN A 327 -41.13 12.17 4.86
CA GLN A 327 -40.44 13.36 5.36
C GLN A 327 -40.75 13.58 6.85
N THR A 328 -39.75 13.46 7.71
CA THR A 328 -39.80 13.86 9.12
C THR A 328 -38.80 14.99 9.35
N GLY A 329 -39.28 16.24 9.36
CA GLY A 329 -38.43 17.43 9.53
C GLY A 329 -38.66 18.48 8.45
N ILE A 330 -37.62 19.25 8.12
CA ILE A 330 -37.73 20.45 7.28
C ILE A 330 -37.17 20.17 5.88
N ALA A 331 -37.96 20.46 4.84
CA ALA A 331 -37.49 20.50 3.46
C ALA A 331 -37.60 21.93 2.93
N ILE A 332 -36.51 22.47 2.38
CA ILE A 332 -36.42 23.80 1.79
C ILE A 332 -36.03 23.67 0.33
N GLY A 333 -36.82 24.28 -0.58
CA GLY A 333 -36.53 24.19 -2.00
C GLY A 333 -37.46 24.98 -2.90
N ILE A 334 -37.20 24.93 -4.22
CA ILE A 334 -38.15 25.47 -5.21
C ILE A 334 -39.37 24.55 -5.27
N LEU A 335 -39.12 23.24 -5.36
CA LEU A 335 -40.12 22.19 -5.35
C LEU A 335 -39.82 21.20 -4.23
N ASN A 336 -40.77 21.01 -3.33
CA ASN A 336 -40.75 19.96 -2.32
C ASN A 336 -41.88 18.96 -2.60
N VAL A 337 -41.57 17.68 -2.68
CA VAL A 337 -42.54 16.59 -2.90
C VAL A 337 -42.36 15.55 -1.80
N ALA A 338 -43.43 15.27 -1.07
CA ALA A 338 -43.54 14.21 -0.07
C ALA A 338 -44.75 13.31 -0.33
N GLU A 339 -44.59 11.99 -0.20
CA GLU A 339 -45.74 11.07 -0.14
C GLU A 339 -46.39 11.15 1.24
N ILE A 340 -45.55 11.09 2.29
CA ILE A 340 -45.95 11.21 3.68
C ILE A 340 -45.17 12.37 4.31
N LEU A 341 -45.87 13.45 4.64
CA LEU A 341 -45.33 14.60 5.35
C LEU A 341 -45.61 14.48 6.86
N GLU A 342 -44.54 14.43 7.67
CA GLU A 342 -44.52 14.51 9.14
C GLU A 342 -43.56 15.64 9.56
N GLY A 343 -43.71 16.82 8.93
CA GLY A 343 -42.80 17.94 9.10
C GLY A 343 -43.27 19.19 8.36
N VAL A 344 -42.32 20.05 8.00
CA VAL A 344 -42.58 21.34 7.35
C VAL A 344 -41.85 21.42 6.01
N GLN A 345 -42.56 21.81 4.96
CA GLN A 345 -41.98 22.15 3.67
C GLN A 345 -42.00 23.67 3.50
N ILE A 346 -40.91 24.24 3.00
CA ILE A 346 -40.76 25.66 2.71
C ILE A 346 -40.27 25.79 1.27
N GLY A 347 -41.05 26.42 0.40
CA GLY A 347 -40.71 26.49 -1.02
C GLY A 347 -41.76 27.16 -1.90
N LEU A 348 -41.40 27.42 -3.16
CA LEU A 348 -42.34 28.00 -4.12
C LEU A 348 -43.53 27.07 -4.37
N LEU A 349 -43.27 25.76 -4.43
CA LEU A 349 -44.31 24.74 -4.55
C LEU A 349 -44.03 23.57 -3.61
N ASN A 350 -45.02 23.24 -2.78
CA ASN A 350 -44.94 22.15 -1.80
C ASN A 350 -46.07 21.15 -2.02
N ILE A 351 -45.72 19.89 -2.29
CA ILE A 351 -46.64 18.80 -2.60
C ILE A 351 -46.54 17.75 -1.48
N ALA A 352 -47.63 17.54 -0.74
CA ALA A 352 -47.75 16.51 0.30
C ALA A 352 -48.93 15.60 -0.02
N LYS A 353 -48.67 14.38 -0.54
CA LYS A 353 -49.75 13.54 -1.09
C LYS A 353 -50.70 12.98 -0.03
N ASN A 354 -50.23 12.84 1.21
CA ASN A 354 -51.04 12.47 2.37
C ASN A 354 -52.01 13.55 2.86
N ASN A 355 -51.85 14.81 2.43
CA ASN A 355 -52.78 15.88 2.80
C ASN A 355 -54.10 15.81 1.99
N PRO A 356 -55.26 16.17 2.59
CA PRO A 356 -56.52 16.28 1.88
C PRO A 356 -56.51 17.42 0.87
N ILE A 357 -57.33 17.33 -0.18
CA ILE A 357 -57.54 18.44 -1.14
C ILE A 357 -58.30 19.56 -0.38
N PRO A 358 -57.89 20.84 -0.45
CA PRO A 358 -56.90 21.45 -1.37
C PRO A 358 -55.46 21.52 -0.83
N PHE A 359 -55.20 21.11 0.41
CA PHE A 359 -53.90 21.25 1.10
C PHE A 359 -52.78 20.33 0.59
N ARG A 360 -53.06 19.50 -0.41
CA ARG A 360 -52.07 18.67 -1.10
C ARG A 360 -50.99 19.50 -1.80
N ILE A 361 -51.35 20.66 -2.34
CA ILE A 361 -50.43 21.56 -3.07
C ILE A 361 -50.56 22.95 -2.46
N LEU A 362 -49.51 23.44 -1.81
CA LEU A 362 -49.50 24.77 -1.19
C LEU A 362 -48.26 25.58 -1.59
N PRO A 363 -48.40 26.88 -1.87
CA PRO A 363 -47.27 27.78 -2.03
C PRO A 363 -46.67 28.13 -0.67
N LEU A 364 -45.39 28.52 -0.67
CA LEU A 364 -44.63 29.02 0.49
C LEU A 364 -44.40 27.98 1.60
N ILE A 365 -45.45 27.51 2.26
CA ILE A 365 -45.37 26.58 3.41
C ILE A 365 -46.41 25.47 3.27
N ASN A 366 -46.01 24.23 3.55
CA ASN A 366 -46.92 23.09 3.73
C ASN A 366 -46.54 22.30 4.98
N MET A 367 -47.54 21.83 5.72
CA MET A 367 -47.41 20.99 6.90
C MET A 367 -48.60 20.01 6.93
N ASN A 368 -48.38 18.83 7.50
CA ASN A 368 -49.47 17.90 7.75
C ASN A 368 -50.19 18.33 9.03
N LEU A 369 -51.50 18.58 8.93
CA LEU A 369 -52.38 19.09 9.99
C LEU A 369 -53.15 17.96 10.67
#